data_AF-A0A0B6XEZ6-F1
#
_entry.id   AF-A0A0B6XEZ6-F1
#
_cell.length_a   1.000
_cell.length_b   1.000
_cell.length_c   1.000
_cell.angle_alpha   90.00
_cell.angle_beta   90.00
_cell.angle_gamma   90.00
#
_symmetry.space_group_name_H-M   'P 1'
#
loop_
_entity.id
_entity.type
_entity.pdbx_description
1 polymer ?
#
loop_
_entity_poly.entity_id
_entity_poly.type
_entity_poly.pdbx_seq_one_letter_code
_entity_poly.pdbx_strand_id
1 'polypeptide(L)' 'MRIKSIIPYKINEKGRTDGRTQFDEQAYRGRNVVERCFGFLKGNRRIATRYEKTARNYLSMVKLVCIRLFYRRLSN' A
#
# COMPACT_ATOMS: atom_id res chain seq x y z
N MET A 1 -6.08 -18.31 -9.79
CA MET A 1 -5.06 -17.27 -9.53
C MET A 1 -4.40 -17.58 -8.19
N ARG A 2 -3.11 -17.96 -8.15
CA ARG A 2 -2.41 -18.37 -6.92
C ARG A 2 -1.65 -17.16 -6.37
N ILE A 3 -2.06 -16.62 -5.23
CA ILE A 3 -1.40 -15.48 -4.60
C ILE A 3 -0.03 -15.95 -4.08
N LYS A 4 1.05 -15.39 -4.61
CA LYS A 4 2.43 -15.65 -4.14
C LYS A 4 2.78 -14.62 -3.08
N SER A 5 3.41 -15.06 -1.99
CA SER A 5 4.04 -14.16 -1.03
C SER A 5 5.25 -13.51 -1.68
N ILE A 6 5.27 -12.18 -1.75
CA ILE A 6 6.41 -11.36 -2.20
C ILE A 6 7.15 -10.76 -0.99
N ILE A 7 6.76 -11.11 0.23
CA ILE A 7 7.35 -10.56 1.45
C ILE A 7 8.71 -11.24 1.71
N PRO A 8 9.80 -10.48 1.93
CA PRO A 8 11.08 -11.05 2.28
C PRO A 8 11.02 -11.68 3.67
N TYR A 9 11.79 -12.73 3.86
CA TYR A 9 12.04 -13.30 5.18
C TYR A 9 12.89 -12.34 6.02
N LYS A 10 12.59 -12.26 7.30
CA LYS A 10 13.38 -11.56 8.30
C LYS A 10 14.76 -12.23 8.41
N ILE A 11 15.74 -11.44 8.81
CA ILE A 11 17.16 -11.85 8.89
C ILE A 11 17.36 -13.14 9.70
N ASN A 12 16.57 -13.35 10.76
CA ASN A 12 16.69 -14.49 11.68
C ASN A 12 15.75 -15.66 11.33
N GLU A 13 15.01 -15.61 10.23
CA GLU A 13 14.09 -16.69 9.85
C GLU A 13 14.81 -17.78 9.04
N LYS A 14 14.62 -19.05 9.43
CA LYS A 14 15.24 -20.22 8.77
C LYS A 14 14.95 -20.29 7.27
N GLY A 15 13.77 -19.83 6.84
CA GLY A 15 13.35 -19.81 5.43
C GLY A 15 14.17 -18.86 4.53
N ARG A 16 14.95 -17.94 5.12
CA ARG A 16 15.85 -17.04 4.38
C ARG A 16 17.09 -17.75 3.86
N THR A 17 17.59 -18.74 4.59
CA THR A 17 18.82 -19.49 4.27
C THR A 17 18.53 -20.77 3.49
N ASP A 18 17.27 -21.21 3.46
CA ASP A 18 16.82 -22.31 2.60
C ASP A 18 16.86 -21.83 1.15
N GLY A 19 17.90 -22.22 0.40
CA GLY A 19 18.15 -21.79 -0.99
C GLY A 19 17.06 -22.15 -2.00
N ARG A 20 15.98 -22.80 -1.55
CA ARG A 20 14.73 -23.04 -2.29
C ARG A 20 13.86 -21.79 -2.41
N THR A 21 14.10 -20.79 -1.56
CA THR A 21 13.30 -19.56 -1.52
C THR A 21 13.94 -18.50 -2.41
N GLN A 22 13.35 -18.26 -3.59
CA GLN A 22 13.74 -17.13 -4.43
C GLN A 22 12.90 -15.90 -4.06
N PHE A 23 13.57 -14.89 -3.50
CA PHE A 23 12.97 -13.58 -3.26
C PHE A 23 13.10 -12.71 -4.51
N ASP A 24 11.96 -12.28 -5.06
CA ASP A 24 11.92 -11.34 -6.17
C ASP A 24 11.94 -9.91 -5.64
N GLU A 25 13.13 -9.31 -5.66
CA GLU A 25 13.32 -7.93 -5.21
C GLU A 25 12.59 -6.92 -6.10
N GLN A 26 12.49 -7.18 -7.41
CA GLN A 26 11.81 -6.27 -8.34
C GLN A 26 10.31 -6.25 -8.07
N ALA A 27 9.71 -7.43 -7.86
CA ALA A 27 8.31 -7.54 -7.44
C ALA A 27 8.08 -6.87 -6.08
N TYR A 28 9.03 -7.00 -5.14
CA TYR A 28 8.93 -6.33 -3.84
C TYR A 28 9.03 -4.80 -3.94
N ARG A 29 9.89 -4.27 -4.81
CA ARG A 29 10.03 -2.81 -5.04
C ARG A 29 8.73 -2.17 -5.51
N GLY A 30 7.91 -2.88 -6.31
CA GLY A 30 6.61 -2.40 -6.77
C GLY A 30 5.64 -2.04 -5.63
N ARG A 31 5.82 -2.63 -4.44
CA ARG A 31 5.00 -2.39 -3.25
C ARG A 31 5.08 -0.96 -2.73
N ASN A 32 6.22 -0.28 -2.94
CA ASN A 32 6.43 1.11 -2.51
C ASN A 32 5.37 2.08 -3.07
N VAL A 33 4.85 1.82 -4.27
CA VAL A 33 3.77 2.65 -4.87
C VAL A 33 2.51 2.56 -4.02
N VAL A 34 2.12 1.34 -3.63
CA VAL A 34 0.94 1.07 -2.80
C VAL A 34 1.16 1.64 -1.40
N GLU A 35 2.33 1.43 -0.80
CA GLU A 35 2.67 1.93 0.54
C GLU A 35 2.66 3.46 0.60
N ARG A 36 3.20 4.16 -0.40
CA ARG A 36 3.12 5.62 -0.50
C ARG A 36 1.68 6.12 -0.60
N CYS A 37 0.84 5.44 -1.37
CA CYS A 37 -0.58 5.76 -1.48
C CYS A 37 -1.29 5.63 -0.12
N PHE A 38 -1.10 4.49 0.57
CA PHE A 38 -1.68 4.28 1.90
C PHE A 38 -1.07 5.20 2.97
N GLY A 39 0.21 5.55 2.88
CA GLY A 39 0.84 6.54 3.76
C GLY A 39 0.17 7.91 3.63
N PHE A 40 -0.10 8.35 2.41
CA PHE A 40 -0.84 9.58 2.15
C PHE A 40 -2.30 9.52 2.66
N LEU A 41 -3.00 8.40 2.43
CA LEU A 41 -4.35 8.19 2.94
C LEU A 41 -4.39 8.21 4.47
N LYS A 42 -3.41 7.58 5.14
CA LYS A 42 -3.29 7.58 6.61
C LYS A 42 -2.95 8.96 7.17
N GLY A 43 -2.19 9.78 6.43
CA GLY A 43 -1.95 11.18 6.80
C GLY A 43 -3.21 12.04 6.82
N ASN A 44 -4.25 11.66 6.06
CA ASN A 44 -5.54 12.33 6.11
C ASN A 44 -6.35 11.83 7.32
N ARG A 45 -6.29 12.57 8.43
CA ARG A 45 -6.97 12.24 9.69
C ARG A 45 -8.45 11.86 9.52
N ARG A 46 -9.15 12.50 8.58
CA ARG A 46 -10.56 12.20 8.28
C ARG A 46 -10.80 10.79 7.74
N ILE A 47 -9.89 10.29 6.91
CA ILE A 47 -9.96 8.92 6.37
C ILE A 47 -9.48 7.92 7.42
N ALA A 48 -8.38 8.21 8.11
CA ALA A 48 -7.80 7.34 9.13
C ALA A 48 -8.77 7.06 10.29
N THR A 49 -9.46 8.09 10.78
CA THR A 49 -10.43 7.99 11.89
C THR A 49 -11.83 7.56 11.41
N ARG A 50 -12.06 7.46 10.09
CA ARG A 50 -13.35 7.14 9.48
C ARG A 50 -14.50 8.01 10.04
N TYR A 51 -14.40 9.33 9.89
CA TYR A 51 -15.45 10.24 10.36
C TYR A 51 -16.79 10.07 9.63
N GLU A 52 -16.78 9.52 8.42
CA GLU A 52 -18.00 9.31 7.65
C GLU A 52 -18.85 8.17 8.22
N LYS A 53 -20.09 8.50 8.62
CA LYS A 53 -21.07 7.53 9.16
C LYS A 53 -21.50 6.49 8.12
N THR A 54 -21.63 6.90 6.86
CA THR A 54 -22.12 6.04 5.77
C THR A 54 -20.97 5.58 4.88
N ALA A 55 -21.00 4.32 4.46
CA ALA A 55 -20.00 3.73 3.57
C ALA A 55 -19.88 4.48 2.23
N ARG A 56 -21.00 5.00 1.68
CA ARG A 56 -21.02 5.81 0.46
C ARG A 56 -20.18 7.07 0.61
N ASN A 57 -20.38 7.82 1.69
CA ASN A 57 -19.63 9.05 1.94
C ASN A 57 -18.14 8.76 2.19
N TYR A 58 -17.84 7.69 2.93
CA TYR A 58 -16.46 7.25 3.13
C TYR A 58 -15.78 6.95 1.79
N LEU A 59 -16.44 6.20 0.91
CA LEU A 59 -15.90 5.89 -0.42
C LEU A 59 -15.71 7.15 -1.27
N SER A 60 -16.66 8.09 -1.23
CA SER A 60 -16.52 9.38 -1.92
C SER A 60 -15.30 10.16 -1.42
N MET A 61 -15.05 10.19 -0.10
CA MET A 61 -13.87 10.83 0.47
C MET A 61 -12.57 10.16 0.03
N VAL A 62 -12.52 8.83 0.02
CA VAL A 62 -11.36 8.08 -0.50
C VAL A 62 -11.10 8.43 -1.96
N LYS A 63 -12.15 8.46 -2.81
CA LYS A 63 -12.03 8.86 -4.22
C LYS A 63 -11.48 10.28 -4.37
N LEU A 64 -11.99 11.24 -3.59
CA LEU A 64 -11.50 12.62 -3.61
C LEU A 64 -10.02 12.71 -3.25
N VAL A 65 -9.56 11.96 -2.25
CA VAL A 65 -8.15 11.94 -1.86
C VAL A 65 -7.27 11.29 -2.93
N CYS A 66 -7.74 10.22 -3.59
CA CYS A 66 -7.04 9.66 -4.74
C CYS A 66 -6.92 10.66 -5.89
N ILE A 67 -7.99 11.39 -6.21
CA ILE A 67 -7.99 12.45 -7.22
C ILE A 67 -6.99 13.55 -6.86
N ARG A 68 -7.00 14.02 -5.60
CA ARG A 68 -6.04 15.00 -5.09
C ARG A 68 -4.59 14.52 -5.21
N LEU A 69 -4.32 13.26 -4.90
CA LEU A 69 -3.00 12.65 -5.04
C LEU A 69 -2.54 12.61 -6.51
N PHE A 70 -3.46 12.30 -7.42
CA PHE A 70 -3.19 12.30 -8.86
C PHE A 70 -2.86 13.71 -9.39
N TYR A 71 -3.66 14.72 -9.03
CA TYR A 71 -3.36 16.11 -9.40
C TYR A 71 -2.02 16.59 -8.82
N ARG A 72 -1.69 16.22 -7.58
CA ARG A 72 -0.38 16.55 -6.99
C ARG A 72 0.79 15.88 -7.71
N ARG A 73 0.56 14.69 -8.31
CA ARG A 73 1.56 13.98 -9.13
C ARG A 73 1.76 14.64 -10.48
N LEU A 74 0.72 15.28 -11.05
CA LEU A 74 0.79 15.96 -12.35
C LEU A 74 1.35 17.38 -12.25
N SER A 75 1.09 18.07 -11.14
CA SER A 75 1.49 19.46 -10.91
C SER A 75 2.96 19.62 -10.48
N ASN A 76 3.72 18.54 -10.41
CA ASN A 76 5.07 18.46 -9.85
C ASN A 76 5.92 17.58 -10.76
#